data_AF-A0A1U7M5D5-F1
#
_entry.id   AF-A0A1U7M5D5-F1
#
_cell.length_a   1.000
_cell.length_b   1.000
_cell.length_c   1.000
_cell.angle_alpha   90.00
_cell.angle_beta   90.00
_cell.angle_gamma   90.00
#
_symmetry.space_group_name_H-M   'P 1'
#
loop_
_entity.id
_entity.type
_entity.pdbx_description
1 polymer ?
#
loop_
_entity_poly.entity_id
_entity_poly.type
_entity_poly.pdbx_seq_one_letter_code
_entity_poly.pdbx_strand_id
1 'polypeptide(L)'
;MTANLTINDLFTLILFLIGIGVGIVLILVLMKINKILGNVKEVLENNTKSIDTTIKHLPDISYNINEITRETKNTLTTLQPEINTLLSNVNSISGKVSNITESVEDATAKVHDTFDTVTNSIVDTAYSFQYSTKSITDYLNTIKEIIEVIKNIILKK
;
A
#
# COMPACT_ATOMS: atom_id res chain seq x y z
N MET A 1 -72.92 -45.15 73.02
CA MET A 1 -72.84 -43.69 72.84
C MET A 1 -73.11 -43.38 71.38
N THR A 2 -74.23 -42.75 71.06
CA THR A 2 -74.50 -42.20 69.72
C THR A 2 -73.95 -40.78 69.69
N ALA A 3 -72.88 -40.54 68.93
CA ALA A 3 -72.34 -39.20 68.72
C ALA A 3 -73.27 -38.47 67.73
N ASN A 4 -74.00 -37.47 68.21
CA ASN A 4 -74.80 -36.60 67.36
C ASN A 4 -73.89 -35.47 66.87
N LEU A 5 -73.52 -35.48 65.59
CA LEU A 5 -72.73 -34.43 64.98
C LEU A 5 -73.62 -33.20 64.74
N THR A 6 -73.23 -32.05 65.28
CA THR A 6 -73.96 -30.79 65.04
C THR A 6 -73.55 -30.21 63.68
N ILE A 7 -74.46 -29.48 63.02
CA ILE A 7 -74.19 -28.82 61.72
C ILE A 7 -72.96 -27.90 61.79
N ASN A 8 -72.75 -27.25 62.95
CA ASN A 8 -71.59 -26.42 63.20
C ASN A 8 -70.27 -27.21 63.17
N ASP A 9 -70.24 -28.42 63.75
CA ASP A 9 -69.04 -29.26 63.78
C ASP A 9 -68.64 -29.70 62.36
N LEU A 10 -69.63 -29.99 61.50
CA LEU A 10 -69.38 -30.31 60.09
C LEU A 10 -68.82 -29.11 59.32
N PHE A 11 -69.33 -27.90 59.58
CA PHE A 11 -68.83 -26.68 58.96
C PHE A 11 -67.38 -26.38 59.38
N THR A 12 -67.06 -26.50 60.66
CA THR A 12 -65.69 -26.33 61.17
C THR A 12 -64.73 -27.35 60.58
N LEU A 13 -65.15 -28.61 60.41
CA LEU A 13 -64.34 -29.65 59.76
C LEU A 13 -64.02 -29.30 58.30
N ILE A 14 -65.02 -28.86 57.53
CA ILE A 14 -64.83 -28.44 56.14
C ILE A 14 -63.88 -27.23 56.07
N LEU A 15 -64.06 -26.25 56.96
CA LEU A 15 -63.19 -25.07 57.02
C LEU A 15 -61.73 -25.45 57.34
N PHE A 16 -61.52 -26.42 58.23
CA PHE A 16 -60.19 -26.93 58.57
C PHE A 16 -59.52 -27.63 57.40
N LEU A 17 -60.25 -28.46 56.64
CA LEU A 17 -59.73 -29.11 55.43
C LEU A 17 -59.34 -28.10 54.36
N ILE A 18 -60.14 -27.05 54.17
CA ILE A 18 -59.79 -25.94 53.28
C ILE A 18 -58.54 -25.21 53.79
N GLY A 19 -58.45 -24.95 55.09
CA GLY A 19 -57.29 -24.33 55.72
C GLY A 19 -55.99 -25.11 55.47
N ILE A 20 -56.03 -26.44 55.58
CA ILE A 20 -54.89 -27.30 55.23
C ILE A 20 -54.56 -27.17 53.74
N GLY A 21 -55.56 -27.22 52.86
CA GLY A 21 -55.37 -27.05 51.42
C GLY A 21 -54.67 -25.74 51.06
N VAL A 22 -55.11 -24.63 51.67
CA VAL A 22 -54.47 -23.31 51.54
C VAL A 22 -53.04 -23.33 52.10
N GLY A 23 -52.83 -23.96 53.26
CA GLY A 23 -51.51 -24.08 53.89
C GLY A 23 -50.49 -24.79 53.01
N ILE A 24 -50.90 -25.89 52.36
CA ILE A 24 -50.03 -26.63 51.43
C ILE A 24 -49.63 -25.75 50.24
N VAL A 25 -50.59 -25.04 49.63
CA VAL A 25 -50.30 -24.14 48.51
C VAL A 25 -49.36 -23.01 48.93
N LEU A 26 -49.59 -22.43 50.11
CA LEU A 26 -48.73 -21.38 50.64
C LEU A 26 -47.28 -21.86 50.84
N ILE A 27 -47.10 -23.05 51.39
CA ILE A 27 -45.77 -23.67 51.53
C ILE A 27 -45.09 -23.85 50.17
N LEU A 28 -45.82 -24.35 49.16
CA LEU A 28 -45.27 -24.52 47.81
C LEU A 28 -44.82 -23.18 47.20
N VAL A 29 -45.59 -22.10 47.41
CA VAL A 29 -45.22 -20.76 46.95
C VAL A 29 -43.97 -20.25 47.67
N LEU A 30 -43.89 -20.40 48.99
CA LEU A 30 -42.71 -20.00 49.77
C LEU A 30 -41.45 -20.75 49.33
N MET A 31 -41.55 -22.05 49.03
CA MET A 31 -40.44 -22.83 48.50
C MET A 31 -39.96 -22.31 47.14
N LYS A 32 -40.89 -21.92 46.25
CA LYS A 32 -40.54 -21.34 44.94
C LYS A 32 -39.87 -19.98 45.10
N ILE A 33 -40.36 -19.13 46.00
CA ILE A 33 -39.76 -17.82 46.29
C ILE A 33 -38.33 -18.00 46.81
N ASN A 34 -38.09 -18.93 47.73
CA ASN A 34 -36.75 -19.19 48.25
C ASN A 34 -35.78 -19.63 47.14
N LYS A 35 -36.25 -20.48 46.20
CA LYS A 35 -35.44 -20.87 45.04
C LYS A 35 -35.11 -19.69 44.13
N ILE A 36 -36.09 -18.83 43.84
CA ILE A 36 -35.87 -17.62 43.04
C ILE A 36 -34.86 -16.70 43.73
N LEU A 37 -34.97 -16.53 45.05
CA LEU A 37 -34.07 -15.68 45.81
C LEU A 37 -32.61 -16.19 45.77
N GLY A 38 -32.44 -17.52 45.83
CA GLY A 38 -31.14 -18.16 45.62
C GLY A 38 -30.55 -17.85 44.24
N ASN A 39 -31.34 -18.03 43.18
CA ASN A 39 -30.90 -17.74 41.81
C ASN A 39 -30.57 -16.25 41.62
N VAL A 40 -31.38 -15.34 42.18
CA VAL A 40 -31.13 -13.89 42.12
C VAL A 40 -29.81 -13.55 42.81
N LYS A 41 -29.54 -14.15 43.98
CA LYS A 41 -28.28 -13.95 44.70
C LYS A 41 -27.08 -14.43 43.87
N GLU A 42 -27.18 -15.59 43.23
CA GLU A 42 -26.11 -16.12 42.37
C GLU A 42 -25.84 -15.21 41.17
N VAL A 43 -26.89 -14.77 40.48
CA VAL A 43 -26.76 -13.82 39.35
C VAL A 43 -26.13 -12.52 39.83
N LEU A 44 -26.55 -11.99 40.98
CA LEU A 44 -25.98 -10.77 41.54
C LEU A 44 -24.49 -10.95 41.86
N GLU A 45 -24.12 -12.06 42.51
CA GLU A 45 -22.72 -12.34 42.87
C GLU A 45 -21.82 -12.49 41.63
N ASN A 46 -22.30 -13.20 40.60
CA ASN A 46 -21.56 -13.36 39.34
C ASN A 46 -21.38 -12.03 38.60
N ASN A 47 -22.41 -11.19 38.57
CA ASN A 47 -22.31 -9.86 37.98
C ASN A 47 -21.36 -8.95 38.78
N THR A 48 -21.45 -8.95 40.11
CA THR A 48 -20.52 -8.18 40.97
C THR A 48 -19.07 -8.60 40.74
N LYS A 49 -18.77 -9.90 40.65
CA LYS A 49 -17.42 -10.39 40.33
C LYS A 49 -16.94 -9.94 38.96
N SER A 50 -17.82 -9.97 37.95
CA SER A 50 -17.50 -9.56 36.58
C SER A 50 -17.24 -8.04 36.50
N ILE A 51 -18.05 -7.24 37.19
CA ILE A 51 -17.89 -5.79 37.29
C ILE A 51 -16.58 -5.45 38.03
N ASP A 52 -16.31 -6.09 39.16
CA ASP A 52 -15.07 -5.88 39.93
C ASP A 52 -13.82 -6.22 39.09
N THR A 53 -13.85 -7.33 38.36
CA THR A 53 -12.77 -7.72 37.43
C THR A 53 -12.59 -6.69 36.31
N THR A 54 -13.69 -6.19 35.74
CA THR A 54 -13.66 -5.17 34.68
C THR A 54 -13.07 -3.86 35.20
N ILE A 55 -13.48 -3.42 36.39
CA ILE A 55 -12.97 -2.21 37.04
C ILE A 55 -11.47 -2.36 37.35
N LYS A 56 -11.01 -3.56 37.75
CA LYS A 56 -9.58 -3.83 38.01
C LYS A 56 -8.73 -3.78 36.74
N HIS A 57 -9.22 -4.28 35.61
CA HIS A 57 -8.44 -4.28 34.36
C HIS A 57 -8.55 -2.97 33.56
N LEU A 58 -9.57 -2.15 33.82
CA LEU A 58 -9.78 -0.86 33.13
C LEU A 58 -8.55 0.07 33.18
N PRO A 59 -7.90 0.29 34.34
CA PRO A 59 -6.68 1.08 34.44
C PRO A 59 -5.54 0.54 33.58
N ASP A 60 -5.29 -0.76 33.60
CA ASP A 60 -4.20 -1.40 32.84
C ASP A 60 -4.45 -1.28 31.33
N ILE A 61 -5.68 -1.52 30.89
CA ILE A 61 -6.09 -1.33 29.48
C ILE A 61 -5.87 0.12 29.05
N SER A 62 -6.30 1.08 29.88
CA SER A 62 -6.12 2.51 29.61
C SER A 62 -4.65 2.91 29.54
N TYR A 63 -3.82 2.39 30.45
CA TYR A 63 -2.38 2.60 30.45
C TYR A 63 -1.74 2.04 29.17
N ASN A 64 -2.07 0.80 28.80
CA ASN A 64 -1.56 0.17 27.58
C ASN A 64 -1.96 0.95 26.32
N ILE A 65 -3.20 1.45 26.24
CA ILE A 65 -3.65 2.30 25.13
C ILE A 65 -2.84 3.59 25.07
N ASN A 66 -2.59 4.23 26.22
CA ASN A 66 -1.79 5.44 26.29
C ASN A 66 -0.34 5.19 25.84
N GLU A 67 0.27 4.09 26.26
CA GLU A 67 1.62 3.70 25.85
C GLU A 67 1.69 3.41 24.36
N ILE A 68 0.77 2.61 23.80
CA ILE A 68 0.70 2.33 22.36
C ILE A 68 0.54 3.64 21.56
N THR A 69 -0.32 4.55 22.04
CA THR A 69 -0.54 5.85 21.38
C THR A 69 0.72 6.71 21.42
N ARG A 70 1.42 6.71 22.55
CA ARG A 70 2.70 7.43 22.73
C ARG A 70 3.79 6.87 21.82
N GLU A 71 3.95 5.56 21.78
CA GLU A 71 4.91 4.87 20.90
C GLU A 71 4.60 5.14 19.43
N THR A 72 3.33 5.00 19.02
CA THR A 72 2.91 5.29 17.64
C THR A 72 3.21 6.74 17.25
N LYS A 73 2.91 7.70 18.14
CA LYS A 73 3.24 9.11 17.91
C LYS A 73 4.75 9.32 17.80
N ASN A 74 5.54 8.68 18.65
CA ASN A 74 6.99 8.76 18.59
C ASN A 74 7.53 8.19 17.28
N THR A 75 7.10 6.98 16.88
CA THR A 75 7.47 6.37 15.61
C THR A 75 7.10 7.25 14.42
N LEU A 76 5.90 7.81 14.40
CA LEU A 76 5.49 8.73 13.33
C LEU A 76 6.36 10.00 13.30
N THR A 77 6.69 10.55 14.47
CA THR A 77 7.57 11.72 14.60
C THR A 77 8.99 11.41 14.11
N THR A 78 9.49 10.20 14.37
CA THR A 78 10.81 9.75 13.90
C THR A 78 10.83 9.45 12.40
N LEU A 79 9.76 8.87 11.85
CA LEU A 79 9.68 8.53 10.42
C LEU A 79 9.41 9.74 9.52
N GLN A 80 8.74 10.78 10.01
CA GLN A 80 8.44 11.97 9.22
C GLN A 80 9.68 12.62 8.57
N PRO A 81 10.80 12.89 9.28
CA PRO A 81 12.01 13.42 8.66
C PRO A 81 12.66 12.45 7.66
N GLU A 82 12.57 11.13 7.89
CA GLU A 82 13.09 10.13 6.95
C GLU A 82 12.31 10.15 5.63
N ILE A 83 10.97 10.22 5.71
CA ILE A 83 10.10 10.37 4.53
C ILE A 83 10.38 11.68 3.80
N ASN A 84 10.58 12.79 4.52
CA ASN A 84 10.91 14.07 3.90
C ASN A 84 12.27 14.01 3.19
N THR A 85 13.26 13.35 3.79
CA THR A 85 14.59 13.14 3.20
C THR A 85 14.49 12.27 1.96
N LEU A 86 13.73 11.17 2.02
CA LEU A 86 13.47 10.31 0.87
C LEU A 86 12.81 11.08 -0.27
N LEU A 87 11.79 11.89 0.02
CA LEU A 87 11.10 12.71 -0.99
C LEU A 87 12.05 13.76 -1.61
N SER A 88 12.90 14.39 -0.80
CA SER A 88 13.93 15.32 -1.27
C SER A 88 14.96 14.64 -2.18
N ASN A 89 15.40 13.43 -1.81
CA ASN A 89 16.32 12.63 -2.61
C ASN A 89 15.68 12.21 -3.95
N VAL A 90 14.43 11.75 -3.93
CA VAL A 90 13.68 11.38 -5.14
C VAL A 90 13.52 12.58 -6.07
N ASN A 91 13.13 13.74 -5.55
CA ASN A 91 13.02 14.97 -6.35
C ASN A 91 14.38 15.37 -6.94
N SER A 92 15.46 15.26 -6.17
CA SER A 92 16.82 15.56 -6.64
C SER A 92 17.27 14.60 -7.75
N ILE A 93 17.00 13.30 -7.60
CA ILE A 93 17.29 12.28 -8.62
C ILE A 93 16.47 12.56 -9.89
N SER A 94 15.17 12.83 -9.75
CA SER A 94 14.30 13.16 -10.88
C SER A 94 14.84 14.36 -11.67
N GLY A 95 15.28 15.42 -10.98
CA GLY A 95 15.91 16.58 -11.62
C GLY A 95 17.21 16.21 -12.35
N LYS A 96 18.10 15.43 -11.72
CA LYS A 96 19.34 14.95 -12.35
C LYS A 96 19.07 14.10 -13.59
N VAL A 97 18.05 13.23 -13.55
CA VAL A 97 17.65 12.40 -14.69
C VAL A 97 17.14 13.28 -15.84
N SER A 98 16.33 14.30 -15.56
CA SER A 98 15.89 15.26 -16.59
C SER A 98 17.07 15.91 -17.31
N ASN A 99 18.05 16.41 -16.55
CA ASN A 99 19.25 17.05 -17.11
C ASN A 99 20.11 16.08 -17.92
N ILE A 100 20.21 14.81 -17.49
CA ILE A 100 20.93 13.76 -18.24
C ILE A 100 20.21 13.48 -19.57
N THR A 101 18.89 13.35 -19.55
CA THR A 101 18.10 13.13 -20.78
C THR A 101 18.31 14.25 -21.78
N GLU A 102 18.26 15.51 -21.33
CA GLU A 102 18.52 16.69 -22.16
C GLU A 102 19.96 16.68 -22.73
N SER A 103 20.96 16.40 -21.89
CA SER A 103 22.36 16.31 -22.33
C SER A 103 22.58 15.19 -23.36
N VAL A 104 21.86 14.07 -23.23
CA VAL A 104 21.91 12.95 -24.18
C VAL A 104 21.23 13.31 -25.49
N GLU A 105 20.10 14.03 -25.45
CA GLU A 105 19.41 14.53 -26.63
C GLU A 105 20.32 15.50 -27.41
N ASP A 106 20.92 16.47 -26.72
CA ASP A 106 21.88 17.42 -27.29
C ASP A 106 23.10 16.74 -27.90
N ALA A 107 23.67 15.76 -27.20
CA ALA A 107 24.80 14.98 -27.69
C ALA A 107 24.42 14.19 -28.94
N THR A 108 23.23 13.58 -28.95
CA THR A 108 22.72 12.81 -30.08
C THR A 108 22.47 13.70 -31.29
N ALA A 109 21.90 14.90 -31.10
CA ALA A 109 21.71 15.89 -32.16
C ALA A 109 23.04 16.34 -32.78
N LYS A 110 24.03 16.72 -31.95
CA LYS A 110 25.37 17.11 -32.44
C LYS A 110 26.09 15.98 -33.17
N VAL A 111 25.95 14.74 -32.68
CA VAL A 111 26.49 13.56 -33.35
C VAL A 111 25.84 13.38 -34.72
N HIS A 112 24.52 13.53 -34.81
CA HIS A 112 23.79 13.45 -36.09
C HIS A 112 24.26 14.53 -37.08
N ASP A 113 24.32 15.79 -36.67
CA ASP A 113 24.79 16.90 -37.51
C ASP A 113 26.23 16.71 -38.00
N THR A 114 27.11 16.20 -37.12
CA THR A 114 28.49 15.88 -37.47
C THR A 114 28.53 14.73 -38.49
N PHE A 115 27.71 13.70 -38.28
CA PHE A 115 27.64 12.55 -39.17
C PHE A 115 27.16 12.95 -40.58
N ASP A 116 26.16 13.83 -40.67
CA ASP A 116 25.67 14.37 -41.94
C ASP A 116 26.74 15.24 -42.61
N THR A 117 27.45 16.10 -41.86
CA THR A 117 28.53 16.94 -42.38
C THR A 117 29.70 16.11 -42.92
N VAL A 118 30.12 15.09 -42.18
CA VAL A 118 31.18 14.16 -42.60
C VAL A 118 30.74 13.38 -43.84
N THR A 119 29.49 12.89 -43.86
CA THR A 119 28.94 12.17 -45.03
C THR A 119 28.93 13.05 -46.27
N ASN A 120 28.40 14.28 -46.17
CA ASN A 120 28.38 15.23 -47.29
C ASN A 120 29.79 15.59 -47.75
N SER A 121 30.74 15.80 -46.83
CA SER A 121 32.14 16.09 -47.17
C SER A 121 32.83 14.91 -47.89
N ILE A 122 32.52 13.67 -47.50
CA ILE A 122 33.00 12.46 -48.19
C ILE A 122 32.41 12.39 -49.60
N VAL A 123 31.12 12.68 -49.77
CA VAL A 123 30.45 12.75 -51.08
C VAL A 123 31.09 13.82 -51.97
N ASP A 124 31.29 15.03 -51.45
CA ASP A 124 31.92 16.15 -52.18
C ASP A 124 33.38 15.85 -52.55
N THR A 125 34.13 15.20 -51.66
CA THR A 125 35.50 14.74 -51.94
C THR A 125 35.49 13.69 -53.04
N ALA A 126 34.59 12.70 -52.99
CA ALA A 126 34.47 11.68 -54.01
C ALA A 126 34.16 12.29 -55.39
N TYR A 127 33.24 13.25 -55.46
CA TYR A 127 32.96 13.98 -56.70
C TYR A 127 34.18 14.78 -57.17
N SER A 128 34.85 15.54 -56.30
CA SER A 128 36.04 16.32 -56.65
C SER A 128 37.16 15.42 -57.19
N PHE A 129 37.38 14.26 -56.58
CA PHE A 129 38.36 13.28 -57.03
C PHE A 129 38.00 12.67 -58.39
N GLN A 130 36.71 12.36 -58.62
CA GLN A 130 36.22 11.91 -59.92
C GLN A 130 36.46 12.95 -61.01
N TYR A 131 36.18 14.23 -60.74
CA TYR A 131 36.45 15.31 -61.70
C TYR A 131 37.95 15.54 -61.93
N SER A 132 38.76 15.56 -60.87
CA SER A 132 40.22 15.71 -61.01
C SER A 132 40.86 14.54 -61.76
N THR A 133 40.45 13.30 -61.52
CA THR A 133 40.95 12.13 -62.26
C THR A 133 40.53 12.13 -63.73
N LYS A 134 39.33 12.62 -64.05
CA LYS A 134 38.89 12.86 -65.43
C LYS A 134 39.81 13.88 -66.12
N SER A 135 40.05 15.02 -65.49
CA SER A 135 40.96 16.05 -66.02
C SER A 135 42.40 15.53 -66.17
N ILE A 136 42.91 14.76 -65.21
CA ILE A 136 44.24 14.13 -65.30
C ILE A 136 44.31 13.19 -66.51
N THR A 137 43.26 12.41 -66.74
CA THR A 137 43.18 11.52 -67.91
C THR A 137 43.22 12.33 -69.22
N ASP A 138 42.51 13.46 -69.27
CA ASP A 138 42.52 14.34 -70.44
C ASP A 138 43.90 14.98 -70.66
N TYR A 139 44.57 15.48 -69.62
CA TYR A 139 45.95 15.98 -69.71
C TYR A 139 46.93 14.92 -70.19
N LEU A 140 46.82 13.69 -69.67
CA LEU A 140 47.66 12.57 -70.11
C LEU A 140 47.42 12.24 -71.58
N ASN A 141 46.17 12.29 -72.04
CA ASN A 141 45.84 12.12 -73.46
C ASN A 141 46.45 13.25 -74.31
N THR A 142 46.37 14.51 -73.89
CA THR A 142 47.02 15.63 -74.60
C THR A 142 48.54 15.48 -74.67
N ILE A 143 49.19 15.08 -73.56
CA ILE A 143 50.63 14.80 -73.56
C ILE A 143 50.96 13.66 -74.52
N LYS A 144 50.15 12.60 -74.54
CA LYS A 144 50.31 11.48 -75.48
C LYS A 144 50.19 11.93 -76.93
N GLU A 145 49.21 12.77 -77.25
CA GLU A 145 49.05 13.37 -78.59
C GLU A 145 50.27 14.21 -78.99
N ILE A 146 50.82 15.04 -78.10
CA ILE A 146 52.04 15.83 -78.36
C ILE A 146 53.23 14.92 -78.64
N ILE A 147 53.43 13.86 -77.85
CA ILE A 147 54.49 12.89 -78.06
C ILE A 147 54.34 12.21 -79.43
N GLU A 148 53.12 11.83 -79.82
CA GLU A 148 52.85 11.26 -81.15
C GLU A 148 53.14 12.26 -82.28
N VAL A 149 52.80 13.54 -82.13
CA VAL A 149 53.13 14.59 -83.11
C VAL A 149 54.64 14.78 -83.25
N ILE A 150 55.37 14.92 -82.14
CA ILE A 150 56.84 15.05 -82.15
C ILE A 150 57.47 13.83 -82.81
N LYS A 151 57.02 12.63 -82.45
CA LYS A 151 57.50 11.38 -83.03
C LYS A 151 57.26 11.33 -84.54
N ASN A 152 56.09 11.74 -85.01
CA ASN A 152 55.76 11.79 -86.44
C ASN A 152 56.59 12.82 -87.21
N ILE A 153 56.94 13.96 -86.61
CA ILE A 153 57.82 14.98 -87.24
C ILE A 153 59.25 14.45 -87.35
N ILE A 154 59.78 13.84 -86.30
CA ILE A 154 61.16 13.31 -86.29
C ILE A 154 61.31 12.14 -87.26
N LEU A 155 60.30 11.28 -87.39
CA LEU A 155 60.32 10.12 -88.27
C LEU A 155 60.00 10.44 -89.75
N LYS A 156 59.64 11.69 -90.09
CA LYS A 156 59.36 12.13 -91.48
C LYS A 156 60.48 12.94 -92.13
N LYS A 157 61.68 12.95 -91.55
CA LYS A 157 62.91 13.35 -92.23
C LYS A 157 63.64 12.12 -92.73
#